data_AF-A0AAU8ZN04-F1
#
_entry.id   AF-A0AAU8ZN04-F1
#
_cell.length_a   1.000
_cell.length_b   1.000
_cell.length_c   1.000
_cell.angle_alpha   90.00
_cell.angle_beta   90.00
_cell.angle_gamma   90.00
#
_symmetry.space_group_name_H-M   'P 1'
#
loop_
_entity.id
_entity.type
_entity.pdbx_description
1 polymer ?
#
loop_
_entity_poly.entity_id
_entity_poly.type
_entity_poly.pdbx_seq_one_letter_code
_entity_poly.pdbx_strand_id
1 'polypeptide(L)' 'MLKRDVLHFFGGVKKTAAALNISHPAVCRWKKTIPEKQALIIERITNGGLKYNPAFYQHSSTEKHG' A
#
# COMPACT_ATOMS: atom_id res chain seq x y z
N MET A 1 -5.17 -1.11 0.03
CA MET A 1 -4.80 0.11 -0.73
C MET A 1 -4.17 -0.28 -2.06
N LEU A 2 -4.60 0.31 -3.18
CA LEU A 2 -4.10 -0.06 -4.51
C LEU A 2 -2.79 0.66 -4.84
N LYS A 3 -1.87 -0.03 -5.50
CA LYS A 3 -0.58 0.53 -5.93
C LYS A 3 -0.76 1.75 -6.84
N ARG A 4 -1.70 1.69 -7.77
CA ARG A 4 -1.95 2.78 -8.73
C ARG A 4 -2.32 4.10 -8.05
N ASP A 5 -3.16 4.05 -7.02
CA ASP A 5 -3.64 5.24 -6.32
C ASP A 5 -2.51 5.89 -5.53
N VAL A 6 -1.66 5.07 -4.90
CA VAL A 6 -0.43 5.51 -4.23
C VAL A 6 0.51 6.18 -5.23
N LEU A 7 0.78 5.54 -6.37
CA LEU A 7 1.65 6.10 -7.40
C LEU A 7 1.08 7.39 -7.98
N HIS A 8 -0.24 7.50 -8.13
CA HIS A 8 -0.90 8.72 -8.61
C HIS A 8 -0.78 9.85 -7.58
N PHE A 9 -1.03 9.57 -6.31
CA PHE A 9 -0.93 10.53 -5.22
C PHE A 9 0.49 11.08 -5.04
N PHE A 10 1.50 10.20 -4.99
CA PHE A 10 2.89 10.62 -4.85
C PHE A 10 3.50 11.11 -6.16
N GLY A 11 2.89 10.86 -7.31
CA GLY A 11 3.43 11.23 -8.62
C GLY A 11 4.57 10.31 -9.10
N GLY A 12 4.51 9.03 -8.75
CA GLY A 12 5.36 7.97 -9.32
C GLY A 12 6.10 7.11 -8.31
N VAL A 13 6.80 6.10 -8.84
CA VAL A 13 7.49 5.04 -8.07
C VAL A 13 8.63 5.62 -7.24
N LYS A 14 9.45 6.51 -7.81
CA LYS A 14 10.59 7.14 -7.11
C LYS A 14 10.14 7.99 -5.92
N LYS A 15 9.09 8.81 -6.11
CA LYS A 15 8.54 9.65 -5.05
C LYS A 15 7.91 8.81 -3.94
N THR A 16 7.19 7.76 -4.30
CA THR A 16 6.64 6.79 -3.34
C THR A 16 7.74 6.09 -2.53
N ALA A 17 8.80 5.63 -3.20
CA ALA A 17 9.96 5.00 -2.57
C ALA A 17 10.65 5.93 -1.56
N ALA A 18 10.86 7.20 -1.95
CA ALA A 18 11.45 8.22 -1.09
C ALA A 18 10.55 8.54 0.12
N ALA A 19 9.23 8.68 -0.11
CA ALA A 19 8.25 8.97 0.95
C ALA A 19 8.17 7.85 2.00
N LEU A 20 8.34 6.60 1.57
CA LEU A 20 8.30 5.43 2.45
C LEU A 20 9.67 5.01 2.98
N ASN A 21 10.73 5.70 2.57
CA ASN A 21 12.11 5.34 2.88
C ASN A 21 12.45 3.88 2.51
N ILE A 22 11.97 3.41 1.35
CA ILE A 22 12.23 2.07 0.83
C ILE A 22 12.93 2.13 -0.52
N SER A 23 13.57 1.04 -0.91
CA SER A 23 14.23 0.95 -2.21
C SER A 23 13.22 0.94 -3.36
N HIS A 24 13.56 1.58 -4.49
CA HIS A 24 12.79 1.53 -5.73
C HIS A 24 12.32 0.12 -6.14
N PRO A 25 13.18 -0.94 -6.13
CA PRO A 25 12.73 -2.30 -6.44
C PRO A 25 11.65 -2.83 -5.48
N ALA A 26 11.58 -2.35 -4.23
CA ALA A 26 10.53 -2.75 -3.30
C ALA A 26 9.15 -2.27 -3.77
N VAL A 27 9.06 -1.04 -4.29
CA VAL A 27 7.82 -0.49 -4.87
C VAL A 27 7.45 -1.21 -6.17
N CYS A 28 8.45 -1.56 -6.99
CA CYS A 28 8.22 -2.36 -8.19
C CYS A 28 7.63 -3.74 -7.86
N ARG A 29 8.12 -4.40 -6.80
CA ARG A 29 7.62 -5.72 -6.33
C ARG A 29 6.19 -5.71 -5.81
N TRP A 30 5.60 -4.56 -5.53
CA TRP A 30 4.20 -4.51 -5.14
C TRP A 30 3.30 -5.01 -6.27
N LYS A 31 2.35 -5.87 -5.91
CA LYS A 31 1.30 -6.38 -6.80
C LYS A 31 0.22 -5.31 -7.01
N LYS A 32 -1.02 -5.71 -7.29
CA LYS A 32 -2.18 -4.82 -7.43
C LYS A 32 -2.45 -4.02 -6.14
N THR A 33 -2.33 -4.70 -5.00
CA THR A 33 -2.48 -4.13 -3.66
C THR A 33 -1.09 -4.00 -3.03
N ILE A 34 -0.80 -2.84 -2.45
CA ILE A 34 0.46 -2.65 -1.70
C ILE A 34 0.42 -3.44 -0.39
N PRO A 35 1.53 -3.77 0.26
CA PRO A 35 1.51 -4.44 1.56
C PRO A 35 0.81 -3.60 2.65
N GLU A 36 0.12 -4.26 3.59
CA GLU A 36 -0.58 -3.62 4.71
C GLU A 36 0.32 -2.65 5.48
N LYS A 37 1.53 -3.12 5.85
CA LYS A 37 2.53 -2.31 6.55
C LYS A 37 2.85 -0.99 5.82
N GLN A 38 2.92 -1.03 4.49
CA GLN A 38 3.21 0.17 3.69
C GLN A 38 1.98 1.07 3.61
N ALA A 39 0.78 0.50 3.52
CA ALA A 39 -0.47 1.26 3.50
C ALA A 39 -0.68 2.04 4.80
N LEU A 40 -0.35 1.45 5.96
CA LEU A 40 -0.38 2.12 7.26
C LEU A 40 0.64 3.26 7.35
N ILE A 41 1.86 3.05 6.85
CA ILE A 41 2.88 4.11 6.84
C ILE A 41 2.42 5.26 5.94
N ILE A 42 1.91 4.95 4.75
CA ILE A 42 1.36 5.93 3.80
C ILE A 42 0.25 6.76 4.46
N GLU A 43 -0.72 6.13 5.12
CA GLU A 43 -1.80 6.84 5.80
C GLU A 43 -1.25 7.83 6.83
N ARG A 44 -0.26 7.42 7.63
CA ARG A 44 0.39 8.27 8.63
C ARG A 44 1.15 9.45 8.01
N ILE A 45 1.96 9.22 6.98
CA ILE A 45 2.74 10.30 6.33
C ILE A 45 1.86 11.25 5.51
N THR A 46 0.73 10.76 5.00
CA THR A 46 -0.24 11.57 4.23
C THR A 46 -1.30 12.21 5.12
N ASN A 47 -1.24 12.01 6.44
CA ASN A 47 -2.21 12.53 7.41
C ASN A 47 -3.67 12.21 7.03
N GLY A 48 -3.91 11.01 6.51
CA GLY A 48 -5.24 10.59 6.01
C GLY A 48 -5.55 10.93 4.56
N GLY A 49 -4.61 11.51 3.80
CA GLY A 49 -4.76 11.77 2.36
C GLY A 49 -4.96 10.51 1.51
N LEU A 50 -4.41 9.37 1.95
CA LEU A 50 -4.68 8.05 1.39
C LEU A 50 -5.29 7.14 2.46
N LYS A 51 -6.56 6.75 2.26
CA LYS A 51 -7.26 5.90 3.22
C LYS A 51 -6.74 4.46 3.19
N TYR A 52 -6.19 4.05 4.31
CA TYR A 52 -6.02 2.63 4.61
C TYR A 52 -7.40 1.98 4.69
N ASN A 53 -7.56 0.82 4.05
CA ASN A 53 -8.76 0.03 4.19
C ASN A 53 -8.33 -1.41 4.53
N PRO A 54 -8.59 -1.88 5.76
CA PRO A 54 -8.20 -3.21 6.23
C PRO A 54 -8.93 -4.32 5.48
N ALA A 55 -10.06 -4.04 4.83
CA ALA A 55 -10.78 -5.04 4.02
C ALA A 55 -9.95 -5.57 2.84
N PHE A 56 -8.92 -4.83 2.39
CA PHE A 56 -7.98 -5.32 1.37
C PHE A 56 -6.91 -6.29 1.91
N TYR A 57 -6.78 -6.38 3.22
CA TYR A 57 -5.71 -7.10 3.94
C TYR A 57 -6.23 -8.16 4.89
N GLN A 58 -7.49 -8.07 5.27
CA GLN A 58 -8.23 -9.15 5.90
C GLN A 58 -8.36 -10.30 4.90
N HIS A 59 -7.35 -11.15 4.86
CA HIS A 59 -7.56 -12.55 4.56
C HIS A 59 -8.42 -13.08 5.70
N SER A 60 -9.72 -13.14 5.46
CA SER A 60 -10.61 -13.96 6.24
C SER A 60 -10.03 -15.38 6.24
N SER A 61 -9.58 -15.83 7.40
CA SER A 61 -9.64 -17.25 7.76
C SER A 61 -11.11 -17.69 7.69
N THR A 62 -11.64 -17.86 6.49
CA THR A 62 -12.89 -18.54 6.19
C THR A 62 -12.73 -19.33 4.91
N GLU A 63 -11.67 -20.13 4.85
CA GLU A 63 -11.74 -21.43 4.18
C GLU A 63 -11.96 -22.49 5.28
N LYS A 64 -13.14 -22.41 5.90
CA LYS A 64 -13.86 -23.59 6.38
C LYS A 64 -14.97 -23.82 5.34
N HIS A 65 -14.64 -24.59 4.32
CA HIS A 65 -15.53 -25.42 3.52
C HIS A 65 -14.68 -26.66 3.29
N GLY A 66 -15.02 -27.86 3.74
CA GLY A 66 -16.32 -28.46 3.99
C GLY A 66 -16.17 -29.88 3.48
#